data_AF-A0A9P4NWT3-F1
#
_entry.id   AF-A0A9P4NWT3-F1
#
_cell.length_a   1.000
_cell.length_b   1.000
_cell.length_c   1.000
_cell.angle_alpha   90.00
_cell.angle_beta   90.00
_cell.angle_gamma   90.00
#
_symmetry.space_group_name_H-M   'P 1'
#
loop_
_entity.id
_entity.type
_entity.pdbx_description
1 polymer ?
#
loop_
_entity_poly.entity_id
_entity_poly.type
_entity_poly.pdbx_seq_one_letter_code
_entity_poly.pdbx_strand_id
1 'polypeptide(L)'
;MLPPVAPAVLERNPRFKALYTNLASSRLNNDASTRLIKQQRAQADVEKNLVVARKEDAKATLLQEALDSISRRASELPPELLETCQIVSAQLNGELDASDLEILGDDVDYFISHTPLVATAISQHLQQSALLLAKIITAADTTTNSTNATSPSISKLPAQGSALQECIQNQTMSIAMTRTRVTELSDQTHAAYRELFEASVRVIEQTIQGSVARGVKARAEHLAAVAKGMELKLQVLAQTDPVLTDPLLHSALRAYSSHLSDTEFDLASRESAAEKSLRNYESAKGMADIAKRYGQLLTETEDVKREIKTLEASRGGLSLW
;
A
#
# COMPACT_ATOMS: atom_id res chain seq x y z
N MET A 1 -5.92 -9.63 -32.55
CA MET A 1 -4.62 -9.99 -33.15
C MET A 1 -3.56 -10.04 -32.06
N LEU A 2 -2.82 -11.15 -31.92
CA LEU A 2 -1.63 -11.15 -31.08
C LEU A 2 -0.59 -10.23 -31.73
N PRO A 3 0.00 -9.26 -31.01
CA PRO A 3 1.02 -8.39 -31.58
C PRO A 3 2.19 -9.24 -32.09
N PRO A 4 2.77 -8.91 -33.25
CA PRO A 4 3.90 -9.64 -33.79
C PRO A 4 5.08 -9.51 -32.83
N VAL A 5 5.57 -10.64 -32.32
CA VAL A 5 6.72 -10.67 -31.41
C VAL A 5 8.01 -10.63 -32.22
N ALA A 6 8.97 -9.80 -31.80
CA ALA A 6 10.27 -9.70 -32.46
C ALA A 6 10.99 -11.08 -32.50
N PRO A 7 11.57 -11.47 -33.64
CA PRO A 7 12.16 -12.80 -33.83
C PRO A 7 13.29 -13.10 -32.84
N ALA A 8 14.06 -12.07 -32.43
CA ALA A 8 15.12 -12.19 -31.43
C ALA A 8 14.62 -12.69 -30.06
N VAL A 9 13.38 -12.37 -29.68
CA VAL A 9 12.77 -12.80 -28.41
C VAL A 9 12.32 -14.26 -28.49
N LEU A 10 11.84 -14.69 -29.67
CA LEU A 10 11.44 -16.08 -29.93
C LEU A 10 12.66 -17.03 -30.00
N GLU A 11 13.81 -16.55 -30.46
CA GLU A 11 15.05 -17.32 -30.47
C GLU A 11 15.68 -17.42 -29.08
N ARG A 12 15.62 -16.34 -28.29
CA ARG A 12 16.14 -16.33 -26.91
C ARG A 12 15.32 -17.20 -25.95
N ASN A 13 14.04 -17.46 -26.25
CA ASN A 13 13.17 -18.31 -25.42
C ASN A 13 12.43 -19.37 -26.27
N PRO A 14 13.01 -20.57 -26.46
CA PRO A 14 12.44 -21.60 -27.32
C PRO A 14 11.13 -22.18 -26.80
N ARG A 15 10.92 -22.20 -25.47
CA ARG A 15 9.64 -22.63 -24.86
C ARG A 15 8.53 -21.64 -25.20
N PHE A 16 8.82 -20.35 -25.15
CA PHE A 16 7.87 -19.30 -25.54
C PHE A 16 7.54 -19.35 -27.04
N LYS A 17 8.53 -19.63 -27.90
CA LYS A 17 8.30 -19.83 -29.35
C LYS A 17 7.37 -21.01 -29.64
N ALA A 18 7.57 -22.15 -28.99
CA ALA A 18 6.69 -23.30 -29.12
C ALA A 18 5.25 -22.98 -28.67
N LEU A 19 5.09 -22.21 -27.59
CA LEU A 19 3.78 -21.79 -27.09
C LEU A 19 3.11 -20.76 -28.02
N TYR A 20 3.84 -19.74 -28.48
CA TYR A 20 3.32 -18.72 -29.40
C TYR A 20 2.87 -19.32 -30.73
N THR A 21 3.66 -20.24 -31.29
CA THR A 21 3.30 -20.96 -32.52
C THR A 21 2.12 -21.89 -32.31
N ASN A 22 2.03 -22.60 -31.18
CA ASN A 22 0.88 -23.44 -30.86
C ASN A 22 -0.41 -22.62 -30.68
N LEU A 23 -0.33 -21.49 -29.97
CA LEU A 23 -1.46 -20.58 -29.78
C LEU A 23 -1.93 -19.96 -31.10
N ALA A 24 -1.00 -19.48 -31.93
CA ALA A 24 -1.32 -18.83 -33.21
C ALA A 24 -1.81 -19.81 -34.29
N SER A 25 -1.36 -21.06 -34.29
CA SER A 25 -1.72 -22.05 -35.33
C SER A 25 -2.90 -22.96 -34.93
N SER A 26 -2.95 -23.41 -33.68
CA SER A 26 -3.89 -24.46 -33.23
C SER A 26 -5.07 -23.91 -32.43
N ARG A 27 -4.84 -22.90 -31.58
CA ARG A 27 -5.82 -22.51 -30.54
C ARG A 27 -6.61 -21.24 -30.85
N LEU A 28 -6.03 -20.27 -31.55
CA LEU A 28 -6.64 -18.95 -31.77
C LEU A 28 -6.82 -18.64 -33.26
N ASN A 29 -7.86 -17.87 -33.57
CA ASN A 29 -8.07 -17.23 -34.87
C ASN A 29 -7.29 -15.90 -34.94
N ASN A 30 -7.24 -15.30 -36.13
CA ASN A 30 -6.52 -14.04 -36.39
C ASN A 30 -7.07 -12.86 -35.54
N ASP A 31 -8.36 -12.90 -35.25
CA ASP A 31 -9.13 -12.02 -34.37
C ASP A 31 -8.95 -12.34 -32.87
N ALA A 32 -8.08 -13.30 -32.51
CA ALA A 32 -7.85 -13.80 -31.15
C ALA A 32 -9.04 -14.53 -30.50
N SER A 33 -10.08 -14.86 -31.26
CA SER A 33 -11.14 -15.78 -30.82
C SER A 33 -10.62 -17.23 -30.82
N THR A 34 -11.17 -18.10 -29.96
CA THR A 34 -10.70 -19.49 -29.84
C THR A 34 -11.24 -20.34 -30.99
N ARG A 35 -10.39 -21.15 -31.63
CA ARG A 35 -10.79 -22.09 -32.70
C ARG A 35 -11.63 -23.27 -32.21
N LEU A 36 -11.59 -23.55 -30.91
CA LEU A 36 -12.21 -24.71 -30.28
C LEU A 36 -13.67 -24.46 -29.91
N ILE A 37 -14.46 -24.00 -30.88
CA ILE A 37 -15.88 -23.68 -30.69
C ILE A 37 -16.66 -24.89 -30.14
N LYS A 38 -16.31 -26.11 -30.58
CA LYS A 38 -16.91 -27.35 -30.06
C LYS A 38 -16.60 -27.58 -28.58
N GLN A 39 -15.36 -27.32 -28.15
CA GLN A 39 -14.96 -27.47 -26.75
C GLN A 39 -15.59 -26.37 -25.88
N GLN A 40 -15.66 -25.13 -26.37
CA GLN A 40 -16.37 -24.04 -25.69
C GLN A 40 -17.86 -24.33 -25.53
N ARG A 41 -18.52 -24.88 -26.57
CA ARG A 41 -19.92 -25.31 -26.46
C ARG A 41 -20.09 -26.45 -25.45
N ALA A 42 -19.24 -27.47 -25.50
CA ALA A 42 -19.26 -28.54 -24.52
C ALA A 42 -19.02 -28.02 -23.09
N GLN A 43 -18.12 -27.05 -22.90
CA GLN A 43 -17.92 -26.39 -21.60
C GLN A 43 -19.15 -25.61 -21.15
N ALA A 44 -19.78 -24.83 -22.04
CA ALA A 44 -21.01 -24.10 -21.73
C ALA A 44 -22.18 -25.04 -21.39
N ASP A 45 -22.30 -26.19 -22.09
CA ASP A 45 -23.30 -27.22 -21.80
C ASP A 45 -23.04 -27.86 -20.43
N VAL A 46 -21.77 -28.15 -20.11
CA VAL A 46 -21.38 -28.65 -18.79
C VAL A 46 -21.67 -27.63 -17.70
N GLU A 47 -21.33 -26.34 -17.90
CA GLU A 47 -21.64 -25.27 -16.95
C GLU A 47 -23.14 -25.14 -16.72
N LYS A 48 -23.95 -25.22 -17.79
CA LYS A 48 -25.41 -25.21 -17.67
C LYS A 48 -25.92 -26.40 -16.86
N ASN A 49 -25.43 -27.61 -17.13
CA ASN A 49 -25.80 -28.81 -16.38
C ASN A 49 -25.35 -28.73 -14.92
N LEU A 50 -24.18 -28.15 -14.67
CA LEU A 50 -23.63 -27.91 -13.33
C LEU A 50 -24.54 -26.96 -12.54
N VAL A 51 -24.99 -25.87 -13.15
CA VAL A 51 -25.95 -24.94 -12.51
C VAL A 51 -27.26 -25.64 -12.16
N VAL A 52 -27.78 -26.50 -13.04
CA VAL A 52 -28.99 -27.29 -12.76
C VAL A 52 -28.75 -28.26 -11.61
N ALA A 53 -27.66 -29.04 -11.66
CA ALA A 53 -27.32 -30.00 -10.62
C ALA A 53 -27.14 -29.33 -9.26
N ARG A 54 -26.43 -28.19 -9.19
CA ARG A 54 -26.29 -27.39 -7.95
C ARG A 54 -27.62 -26.88 -7.43
N LYS A 55 -28.54 -26.49 -8.33
CA LYS A 55 -29.87 -26.02 -7.92
C LYS A 55 -30.70 -27.16 -7.35
N GLU A 56 -30.65 -28.34 -7.94
CA GLU A 56 -31.37 -29.52 -7.42
C GLU A 56 -30.77 -30.00 -6.09
N ASP A 57 -29.44 -30.05 -5.99
CA ASP A 57 -28.72 -30.36 -4.75
C ASP A 57 -29.09 -29.37 -3.63
N ALA A 58 -29.01 -28.07 -3.90
CA ALA A 58 -29.36 -27.04 -2.92
C ALA A 58 -30.85 -27.08 -2.50
N LYS A 59 -31.76 -27.52 -3.38
CA LYS A 59 -33.16 -27.74 -2.99
C LYS A 59 -33.28 -28.95 -2.07
N ALA A 60 -32.61 -30.05 -2.40
CA ALA A 60 -32.64 -31.27 -1.61
C ALA A 60 -32.09 -31.03 -0.20
N THR A 61 -30.92 -30.39 -0.09
CA THR A 61 -30.32 -30.07 1.21
C THR A 61 -31.20 -29.11 2.02
N LEU A 62 -31.79 -28.09 1.39
CA LEU A 62 -32.68 -27.16 2.07
C LEU A 62 -33.94 -27.86 2.60
N LEU A 63 -34.52 -28.79 1.84
CA LEU A 63 -35.66 -29.58 2.28
C LEU A 63 -35.29 -30.55 3.41
N GLN A 64 -34.12 -31.17 3.35
CA GLN A 64 -33.60 -32.04 4.41
C GLN A 64 -33.37 -31.25 5.71
N GLU A 65 -32.68 -30.12 5.65
CA GLU A 65 -32.47 -29.23 6.80
C GLU A 65 -33.79 -28.70 7.37
N ALA A 66 -34.75 -28.37 6.50
CA ALA A 66 -36.07 -27.95 6.93
C ALA A 66 -36.82 -29.09 7.66
N LEU A 67 -36.76 -30.31 7.15
CA LEU A 67 -37.33 -31.49 7.78
C LEU A 67 -36.70 -31.75 9.16
N ASP A 68 -35.37 -31.70 9.25
CA ASP A 68 -34.62 -31.83 10.52
C ASP A 68 -34.96 -30.73 11.53
N SER A 69 -35.17 -29.51 11.07
CA SER A 69 -35.51 -28.38 11.96
C SER A 69 -36.94 -28.50 12.53
N ILE A 70 -37.86 -29.08 11.76
CA ILE A 70 -39.25 -29.29 12.17
C ILE A 70 -39.36 -30.51 13.07
N SER A 71 -38.64 -31.58 12.74
CA SER A 71 -38.57 -32.80 13.55
C SER A 71 -38.03 -32.53 14.96
N ARG A 72 -37.19 -31.50 15.13
CA ARG A 72 -36.68 -31.00 16.42
C ARG A 72 -37.59 -29.99 17.12
N ARG A 73 -38.54 -29.35 16.42
CA ARG A 73 -39.40 -28.29 16.97
C ARG A 73 -40.80 -28.85 17.23
N ALA A 74 -40.99 -29.36 18.46
CA ALA A 74 -42.13 -30.16 18.90
C ALA A 74 -43.53 -29.51 18.92
N SER A 75 -43.74 -28.29 18.42
CA SER A 75 -45.02 -27.57 18.63
C SER A 75 -45.99 -27.56 17.45
N GLU A 76 -45.59 -28.00 16.25
CA GLU A 76 -46.39 -27.82 15.03
C GLU A 76 -46.99 -29.12 14.47
N LEU A 77 -46.47 -30.30 14.83
CA LEU A 77 -46.96 -31.59 14.33
C LEU A 77 -47.31 -32.57 15.46
N PRO A 78 -48.24 -33.52 15.21
CA PRO A 78 -48.50 -34.65 16.10
C PRO A 78 -47.23 -35.45 16.43
N PRO A 79 -47.10 -36.00 17.65
CA PRO A 79 -45.89 -36.68 18.11
C PRO A 79 -45.49 -37.87 17.23
N GLU A 80 -46.46 -38.66 16.76
CA GLU A 80 -46.24 -39.81 15.86
C GLU A 80 -45.66 -39.38 14.50
N LEU A 81 -46.04 -38.20 14.00
CA LEU A 81 -45.51 -37.64 12.76
C LEU A 81 -44.11 -37.06 12.95
N LEU A 82 -43.77 -36.59 14.16
CA LEU A 82 -42.42 -36.11 14.46
C LEU A 82 -41.42 -37.25 14.46
N GLU A 83 -41.77 -38.39 15.08
CA GLU A 83 -40.92 -39.58 15.12
C GLU A 83 -40.65 -40.12 13.72
N THR A 84 -41.70 -40.27 12.89
CA THR A 84 -41.53 -40.67 11.49
C THR A 84 -40.74 -39.65 10.66
N CYS A 85 -40.86 -38.34 10.92
CA CYS A 85 -40.01 -37.33 10.28
C CYS A 85 -38.52 -37.42 10.69
N GLN A 86 -38.22 -37.73 11.95
CA GLN A 86 -36.84 -37.93 12.43
C GLN A 86 -36.22 -39.19 11.82
N ILE A 87 -37.00 -40.25 11.71
CA ILE A 87 -36.60 -41.51 11.08
C ILE A 87 -36.27 -41.28 9.60
N VAL A 88 -37.17 -40.62 8.86
CA VAL A 88 -36.97 -40.30 7.44
C VAL A 88 -35.79 -39.35 7.24
N SER A 89 -35.56 -38.38 8.13
CA SER A 89 -34.40 -37.49 8.01
C SER A 89 -33.07 -38.21 8.28
N ALA A 90 -33.02 -39.12 9.26
CA ALA A 90 -31.87 -40.00 9.49
C ALA A 90 -31.59 -40.93 8.30
N GLN A 91 -32.64 -41.43 7.62
CA GLN A 91 -32.49 -42.20 6.37
C GLN A 91 -31.89 -41.34 5.26
N LEU A 92 -32.39 -40.11 5.08
CA LEU A 92 -31.92 -39.18 4.04
C LEU A 92 -30.48 -38.71 4.28
N ASN A 93 -30.03 -38.65 5.53
CA ASN A 93 -28.65 -38.33 5.92
C ASN A 93 -27.70 -39.54 5.82
N GLY A 94 -28.23 -40.74 5.54
CA GLY A 94 -27.44 -41.96 5.40
C GLY A 94 -26.94 -42.53 6.73
N GLU A 95 -27.62 -42.24 7.83
CA GLU A 95 -27.24 -42.68 9.18
C GLU A 95 -27.76 -44.09 9.54
N LEU A 96 -28.59 -44.69 8.68
CA LEU A 96 -29.23 -46.00 8.89
C LEU A 96 -28.64 -47.09 7.97
N ASP A 97 -28.51 -48.31 8.51
CA ASP A 97 -28.01 -49.47 7.77
C ASP A 97 -29.11 -50.08 6.88
N ALA A 98 -28.71 -50.79 5.82
CA ALA A 98 -29.65 -51.32 4.81
C ALA A 98 -30.67 -52.32 5.39
N SER A 99 -30.35 -52.94 6.53
CA SER A 99 -31.20 -53.90 7.25
C SER A 99 -32.36 -53.20 7.99
N ASP A 100 -32.16 -51.96 8.44
CA ASP A 100 -33.16 -51.17 9.18
C ASP A 100 -34.18 -50.54 8.22
N LEU A 101 -33.84 -50.41 6.93
CA LEU A 101 -34.72 -49.87 5.89
C LEU A 101 -35.94 -50.76 5.61
N GLU A 102 -35.81 -52.09 5.75
CA GLU A 102 -36.93 -53.01 5.56
C GLU A 102 -37.94 -52.94 6.73
N ILE A 103 -37.46 -52.61 7.93
CA ILE A 103 -38.30 -52.53 9.14
C ILE A 103 -39.06 -51.20 9.20
N LEU A 104 -38.45 -50.11 8.70
CA LEU A 104 -39.02 -48.77 8.68
C LEU A 104 -39.99 -48.51 7.51
N GLY A 105 -40.31 -49.52 6.69
CA GLY A 105 -41.20 -49.37 5.54
C GLY A 105 -42.58 -48.82 5.89
N ASP A 106 -43.16 -49.28 7.01
CA ASP A 106 -44.48 -48.83 7.48
C ASP A 106 -44.47 -47.34 7.93
N ASP A 107 -43.36 -46.88 8.52
CA ASP A 107 -43.16 -45.49 8.92
C ASP A 107 -43.00 -44.55 7.72
N VAL A 108 -42.34 -45.04 6.66
CA VAL A 108 -42.20 -44.33 5.38
C VAL A 108 -43.55 -44.20 4.68
N ASP A 109 -44.36 -45.26 4.67
CA ASP A 109 -45.72 -45.20 4.10
C ASP A 109 -46.65 -44.27 4.89
N TYR A 110 -46.52 -44.26 6.22
CA TYR A 110 -47.22 -43.32 7.09
C TYR A 110 -46.79 -41.87 6.81
N PHE A 111 -45.50 -41.61 6.63
CA PHE A 111 -44.98 -40.30 6.21
C PHE A 111 -45.51 -39.88 4.84
N ILE A 112 -45.50 -40.79 3.85
CA ILE A 112 -46.00 -40.51 2.50
C ILE A 112 -47.49 -40.13 2.55
N SER A 113 -48.30 -40.82 3.36
CA SER A 113 -49.72 -40.52 3.50
C SER A 113 -50.01 -39.15 4.15
N HIS A 114 -49.11 -38.65 5.00
CA HIS A 114 -49.22 -37.35 5.68
C HIS A 114 -48.30 -36.25 5.12
N THR A 115 -47.68 -36.50 3.96
CA THR A 115 -46.89 -35.53 3.19
C THR A 115 -47.50 -34.13 3.09
N PRO A 116 -48.81 -33.91 2.84
CA PRO A 116 -49.34 -32.55 2.70
C PRO A 116 -49.22 -31.73 3.99
N LEU A 117 -49.38 -32.35 5.16
CA LEU A 117 -49.24 -31.65 6.44
C LEU A 117 -47.79 -31.26 6.68
N VAL A 118 -46.86 -32.19 6.46
CA VAL A 118 -45.41 -31.94 6.55
C VAL A 118 -44.99 -30.85 5.56
N ALA A 119 -45.50 -30.87 4.33
CA ALA A 119 -45.22 -29.86 3.32
C ALA A 119 -45.71 -28.47 3.72
N THR A 120 -46.88 -28.35 4.38
CA THR A 120 -47.35 -27.06 4.90
C THR A 120 -46.47 -26.53 6.03
N ALA A 121 -46.04 -27.39 6.96
CA ALA A 121 -45.12 -27.00 8.04
C ALA A 121 -43.75 -26.57 7.50
N ILE A 122 -43.18 -27.33 6.54
CA ILE A 122 -41.94 -26.97 5.82
C ILE A 122 -42.10 -25.62 5.13
N SER A 123 -43.21 -25.40 4.41
CA SER A 123 -43.45 -24.15 3.70
C SER A 123 -43.54 -22.95 4.66
N GLN A 124 -44.23 -23.11 5.80
CA GLN A 124 -44.33 -22.08 6.83
C GLN A 124 -42.96 -21.78 7.45
N HIS A 125 -42.18 -22.81 7.78
CA HIS A 125 -40.84 -22.65 8.33
C HIS A 125 -39.89 -21.93 7.36
N LEU A 126 -39.89 -22.32 6.09
CA LEU A 126 -39.08 -21.68 5.06
C LEU A 126 -39.50 -20.23 4.83
N GLN A 127 -40.80 -19.94 4.86
CA GLN A 127 -41.30 -18.58 4.76
C GLN A 127 -40.87 -17.72 5.96
N GLN A 128 -40.97 -18.26 7.19
CA GLN A 128 -40.48 -17.57 8.39
C GLN A 128 -38.97 -17.31 8.32
N SER A 129 -38.18 -18.31 7.93
CA SER A 129 -36.72 -18.20 7.77
C SER A 129 -36.35 -17.16 6.71
N ALA A 130 -37.03 -17.15 5.56
CA ALA A 130 -36.84 -16.15 4.51
C ALA A 130 -37.20 -14.74 4.99
N LEU A 131 -38.26 -14.57 5.80
CA LEU A 131 -38.62 -13.29 6.40
C LEU A 131 -37.58 -12.81 7.42
N LEU A 132 -37.02 -13.71 8.22
CA LEU A 132 -35.95 -13.38 9.17
C LEU A 132 -34.67 -12.95 8.43
N LEU A 133 -34.29 -13.66 7.37
CA LEU A 133 -33.16 -13.27 6.52
C LEU A 133 -33.38 -11.90 5.86
N ALA A 134 -34.59 -11.66 5.34
CA ALA A 134 -34.95 -10.36 4.78
C ALA A 134 -34.85 -9.25 5.84
N LYS A 135 -35.28 -9.51 7.08
CA LYS A 135 -35.13 -8.56 8.20
C LYS A 135 -33.67 -8.25 8.51
N ILE A 136 -32.81 -9.27 8.60
CA ILE A 136 -31.36 -9.09 8.89
C ILE A 136 -30.71 -8.21 7.83
N ILE A 137 -31.01 -8.45 6.56
CA ILE A 137 -30.46 -7.67 5.45
C ILE A 137 -30.96 -6.22 5.50
N THR A 138 -32.26 -6.01 5.69
CA THR A 138 -32.81 -4.64 5.81
C THR A 138 -32.29 -3.90 7.04
N ALA A 139 -32.02 -4.59 8.15
CA ALA A 139 -31.47 -3.99 9.36
C ALA A 139 -30.03 -3.47 9.16
N ALA A 140 -29.21 -4.15 8.35
CA ALA A 140 -27.85 -3.69 8.03
C ALA A 140 -27.87 -2.33 7.31
N ASP A 141 -28.84 -2.10 6.41
CA ASP A 141 -28.99 -0.86 5.65
C ASP A 141 -29.54 0.32 6.49
N THR A 142 -30.16 0.06 7.64
CA THR A 142 -30.75 1.12 8.49
C THR A 142 -29.75 1.99 9.23
N THR A 143 -28.45 1.67 9.21
CA THR A 143 -27.41 2.51 9.82
C THR A 143 -27.18 3.83 9.05
N THR A 144 -27.65 3.92 7.80
CA THR A 144 -27.62 5.16 7.01
C THR A 144 -29.02 5.73 6.85
N ASN A 145 -29.42 6.59 7.79
CA ASN A 145 -30.47 7.62 7.69
C ASN A 145 -31.48 7.44 6.54
N SER A 146 -32.49 6.58 6.71
CA SER A 146 -33.68 6.57 5.86
C SER A 146 -34.88 6.10 6.65
N THR A 147 -35.82 7.02 6.87
CA THR A 147 -37.06 6.86 7.63
C THR A 147 -38.13 6.02 6.91
N ASN A 148 -37.77 5.30 5.84
CA ASN A 148 -38.69 4.45 5.10
C ASN A 148 -38.33 2.98 5.34
N ALA A 149 -38.81 2.44 6.46
CA ALA A 149 -38.81 1.01 6.77
C ALA A 149 -39.60 0.26 5.69
N THR A 150 -38.91 -0.13 4.63
CA THR A 150 -39.47 -0.92 3.54
C THR A 150 -39.73 -2.31 4.09
N SER A 151 -40.96 -2.79 3.98
CA SER A 151 -41.35 -4.12 4.47
C SER A 151 -40.42 -5.21 3.92
N PRO A 152 -40.05 -6.22 4.74
CA PRO A 152 -39.19 -7.31 4.29
C PRO A 152 -39.89 -8.06 3.16
N SER A 153 -39.35 -7.94 1.95
CA SER A 153 -39.89 -8.60 0.76
C SER A 153 -38.94 -9.71 0.33
N ILE A 154 -39.40 -10.95 0.43
CA ILE A 154 -38.64 -12.17 0.07
C ILE A 154 -38.15 -12.12 -1.38
N SER A 155 -38.91 -11.45 -2.27
CA SER A 155 -38.55 -11.30 -3.69
C SER A 155 -37.28 -10.49 -3.94
N LYS A 156 -36.87 -9.62 -2.99
CA LYS A 156 -35.66 -8.78 -3.12
C LYS A 156 -34.40 -9.45 -2.57
N LEU A 157 -34.56 -10.56 -1.83
CA LEU A 157 -33.46 -11.30 -1.21
C LEU A 157 -32.33 -11.69 -2.17
N PRO A 158 -32.57 -12.25 -3.38
CA PRO A 158 -31.47 -12.65 -4.26
C PRO A 158 -30.72 -11.45 -4.86
N ALA A 159 -31.42 -10.35 -5.14
CA ALA A 159 -30.80 -9.12 -5.64
C ALA A 159 -29.92 -8.47 -4.56
N GLN A 160 -30.39 -8.42 -3.32
CA GLN A 160 -29.60 -7.89 -2.20
C GLN A 160 -28.44 -8.82 -1.83
N GLY A 161 -28.65 -10.14 -1.85
CA GLY A 161 -27.59 -11.12 -1.58
C GLY A 161 -26.44 -11.03 -2.59
N SER A 162 -26.76 -10.90 -3.88
CA SER A 162 -25.73 -10.69 -4.92
C SER A 162 -25.02 -9.35 -4.78
N ALA A 163 -25.74 -8.27 -4.46
CA ALA A 163 -25.13 -6.95 -4.20
C ALA A 163 -24.18 -6.98 -2.98
N LEU A 164 -24.56 -7.67 -1.89
CA LEU A 164 -23.70 -7.86 -0.73
C LEU A 164 -22.46 -8.69 -1.06
N GLN A 165 -22.62 -9.75 -1.85
CA GLN A 165 -21.51 -10.59 -2.30
C GLN A 165 -20.53 -9.78 -3.17
N GLU A 166 -21.03 -8.96 -4.08
CA GLU A 166 -20.21 -8.04 -4.89
C GLU A 166 -19.50 -7.00 -4.01
N CYS A 167 -20.21 -6.43 -3.03
CA CYS A 167 -19.62 -5.49 -2.07
C CYS A 167 -18.48 -6.13 -1.26
N ILE A 168 -18.69 -7.35 -0.73
CA ILE A 168 -17.66 -8.09 0.01
C ILE A 168 -16.46 -8.39 -0.89
N GLN A 169 -16.69 -8.81 -2.14
CA GLN A 169 -15.61 -9.05 -3.11
C GLN A 169 -14.82 -7.77 -3.40
N ASN A 170 -15.51 -6.65 -3.62
CA ASN A 170 -14.89 -5.35 -3.87
C ASN A 170 -14.10 -4.85 -2.66
N GLN A 171 -14.65 -4.98 -1.45
CA GLN A 171 -13.95 -4.63 -0.20
C GLN A 171 -12.72 -5.52 0.02
N THR A 172 -12.83 -6.81 -0.22
CA THR A 172 -11.71 -7.75 -0.10
C THR A 172 -10.59 -7.40 -1.09
N MET A 173 -10.95 -7.07 -2.33
CA MET A 173 -9.99 -6.62 -3.34
C MET A 173 -9.32 -5.29 -2.95
N SER A 174 -10.08 -4.34 -2.39
CA SER A 174 -9.55 -3.07 -1.89
C SER A 174 -8.57 -3.27 -0.72
N ILE A 175 -8.88 -4.18 0.21
CA ILE A 175 -7.99 -4.55 1.32
C ILE A 175 -6.70 -5.18 0.78
N ALA A 176 -6.79 -6.06 -0.22
CA ALA A 176 -5.61 -6.64 -0.86
C ALA A 176 -4.72 -5.55 -1.51
N MET A 177 -5.31 -4.60 -2.24
CA MET A 177 -4.60 -3.48 -2.87
C MET A 177 -3.96 -2.52 -1.87
N THR A 178 -4.63 -2.25 -0.75
CA THR A 178 -4.05 -1.41 0.30
C THR A 178 -2.89 -2.11 1.00
N ARG A 179 -2.98 -3.43 1.23
CA ARG A 179 -1.87 -4.22 1.78
C ARG A 179 -0.64 -4.18 0.87
N THR A 180 -0.80 -4.36 -0.44
CA THR A 180 0.33 -4.29 -1.39
C THR A 180 0.96 -2.90 -1.44
N ARG A 181 0.14 -1.84 -1.39
CA ARG A 181 0.65 -0.47 -1.33
C ARG A 181 1.43 -0.18 -0.04
N VAL A 182 0.98 -0.72 1.10
CA VAL A 182 1.71 -0.60 2.37
C VAL A 182 3.05 -1.32 2.31
N THR A 183 3.12 -2.52 1.72
CA THR A 183 4.39 -3.24 1.57
C THR A 183 5.35 -2.50 0.65
N GLU A 184 4.86 -1.93 -0.45
CA GLU A 184 5.67 -1.13 -1.37
C GLU A 184 6.25 0.11 -0.68
N LEU A 185 5.44 0.82 0.10
CA LEU A 185 5.90 1.98 0.87
C LEU A 185 6.91 1.57 1.96
N SER A 186 6.71 0.41 2.60
CA SER A 186 7.69 -0.15 3.55
C SER A 186 9.03 -0.40 2.87
N ASP A 187 9.03 -0.98 1.67
CA ASP A 187 10.26 -1.22 0.92
C ASP A 187 10.98 0.08 0.54
N GLN A 188 10.22 1.10 0.11
CA GLN A 188 10.77 2.43 -0.20
C GLN A 188 11.39 3.09 1.04
N THR A 189 10.73 3.01 2.20
CA THR A 189 11.29 3.56 3.44
C THR A 189 12.56 2.81 3.85
N HIS A 190 12.58 1.48 3.76
CA HIS A 190 13.79 0.70 4.03
C HIS A 190 14.92 1.00 3.05
N ALA A 191 14.64 1.26 1.77
CA ALA A 191 15.65 1.68 0.81
C ALA A 191 16.24 3.05 1.20
N ALA A 192 15.39 4.03 1.52
CA ALA A 192 15.84 5.35 1.97
C ALA A 192 16.67 5.28 3.28
N TYR A 193 16.27 4.42 4.24
CA TYR A 193 17.07 4.19 5.44
C TYR A 193 18.43 3.59 5.13
N ARG A 194 18.52 2.63 4.19
CA ARG A 194 19.81 2.04 3.78
C ARG A 194 20.72 3.10 3.16
N GLU A 195 20.20 3.94 2.27
CA GLU A 195 20.96 5.03 1.66
C GLU A 195 21.45 6.03 2.71
N LEU A 196 20.61 6.40 3.68
CA LEU A 196 20.97 7.27 4.79
C LEU A 196 22.05 6.65 5.68
N PHE A 197 21.91 5.36 6.01
CA PHE A 197 22.93 4.66 6.80
C PHE A 197 24.26 4.58 6.04
N GLU A 198 24.25 4.24 4.75
CA GLU A 198 25.46 4.21 3.92
C GLU A 198 26.13 5.59 3.85
N ALA A 199 25.36 6.65 3.64
CA ALA A 199 25.87 8.02 3.65
C ALA A 199 26.46 8.39 5.01
N SER A 200 25.77 8.05 6.12
CA SER A 200 26.26 8.32 7.47
C SER A 200 27.57 7.58 7.78
N VAL A 201 27.69 6.31 7.37
CA VAL A 201 28.90 5.51 7.53
C VAL A 201 30.03 6.12 6.72
N ARG A 202 29.79 6.49 5.45
CA ARG A 202 30.80 7.17 4.62
C ARG A 202 31.29 8.48 5.22
N VAL A 203 30.37 9.30 5.77
CA VAL A 203 30.75 10.56 6.43
C VAL A 203 31.60 10.28 7.67
N ILE A 204 31.25 9.31 8.50
CA ILE A 204 32.04 8.92 9.67
C ILE A 204 33.42 8.41 9.25
N GLU A 205 33.48 7.56 8.22
CA GLU A 205 34.73 7.05 7.66
C GLU A 205 35.61 8.19 7.14
N GLN A 206 35.04 9.19 6.45
CA GLN A 206 35.79 10.32 5.92
C GLN A 206 36.25 11.31 7.00
N THR A 207 35.39 11.60 7.99
CA THR A 207 35.62 12.67 8.98
C THR A 207 36.42 12.20 10.18
N ILE A 208 36.21 10.98 10.66
CA ILE A 208 36.88 10.46 11.87
C ILE A 208 38.06 9.58 11.48
N GLN A 209 37.89 8.73 10.48
CA GLN A 209 38.89 7.71 10.14
C GLN A 209 39.68 8.03 8.87
N GLY A 210 39.30 9.09 8.15
CA GLY A 210 39.72 9.35 6.79
C GLY A 210 41.11 9.96 6.67
N SER A 211 41.66 9.89 5.46
CA SER A 211 42.97 10.46 5.11
C SER A 211 43.04 11.97 5.35
N VAL A 212 41.92 12.69 5.22
CA VAL A 212 41.84 14.13 5.48
C VAL A 212 42.03 14.42 6.96
N ALA A 213 41.28 13.74 7.84
CA ALA A 213 41.42 13.90 9.29
C ALA A 213 42.83 13.52 9.77
N ARG A 214 43.37 12.40 9.27
CA ARG A 214 44.75 11.98 9.57
C ARG A 214 45.79 12.97 9.02
N GLY A 215 45.56 13.52 7.83
CA GLY A 215 46.45 14.50 7.20
C GLY A 215 46.47 15.83 7.94
N VAL A 216 45.31 16.32 8.39
CA VAL A 216 45.22 17.52 9.24
C VAL A 216 45.90 17.29 10.58
N LYS A 217 45.68 16.13 11.23
CA LYS A 217 46.36 15.77 12.47
C LYS A 217 47.88 15.72 12.31
N ALA A 218 48.38 15.01 11.30
CA ALA A 218 49.81 14.90 11.04
C ALA A 218 50.44 16.28 10.73
N ARG A 219 49.72 17.14 10.00
CA ARG A 219 50.16 18.52 9.73
C ARG A 219 50.21 19.38 11.00
N ALA A 220 49.21 19.25 11.88
CA ALA A 220 49.20 19.93 13.16
C ALA A 220 50.35 19.46 14.07
N GLU A 221 50.58 18.15 14.16
CA GLU A 221 51.71 17.56 14.90
C GLU A 221 53.07 18.03 14.34
N HIS A 222 53.22 18.07 13.02
CA HIS A 222 54.42 18.59 12.37
C HIS A 222 54.65 20.08 12.69
N LEU A 223 53.63 20.92 12.56
CA LEU A 223 53.74 22.35 12.89
C LEU A 223 54.05 22.57 14.37
N ALA A 224 53.45 21.78 15.28
CA ALA A 224 53.76 21.82 16.70
C ALA A 224 55.22 21.41 16.99
N ALA A 225 55.72 20.38 16.32
CA ALA A 225 57.12 19.96 16.45
C ALA A 225 58.09 21.02 15.91
N VAL A 226 57.77 21.67 14.79
CA VAL A 226 58.54 22.79 14.23
C VAL A 226 58.54 23.98 15.19
N ALA A 227 57.38 24.37 15.73
CA ALA A 227 57.25 25.45 16.68
C ALA A 227 58.09 25.19 17.95
N LYS A 228 57.99 23.99 18.53
CA LYS A 228 58.81 23.58 19.68
C LYS A 228 60.31 23.56 19.35
N GLY A 229 60.66 23.11 18.15
CA GLY A 229 62.04 23.13 17.68
C GLY A 229 62.58 24.56 17.53
N MET A 230 61.76 25.49 17.04
CA MET A 230 62.11 26.91 16.96
C MET A 230 62.21 27.55 18.34
N GLU A 231 61.29 27.25 19.25
CA GLU A 231 61.33 27.71 20.64
C GLU A 231 62.63 27.29 21.34
N LEU A 232 62.98 26.00 21.26
CA LEU A 232 64.23 25.49 21.82
C LEU A 232 65.46 26.14 21.19
N LYS A 233 65.46 26.34 19.86
CA LYS A 233 66.54 27.07 19.17
C LYS A 233 66.65 28.51 19.66
N LEU A 234 65.53 29.22 19.81
CA LEU A 234 65.49 30.58 20.34
C LEU A 234 65.98 30.62 21.79
N GLN A 235 65.63 29.63 22.61
CA GLN A 235 66.10 29.53 23.99
C GLN A 235 67.62 29.36 24.07
N VAL A 236 68.21 28.55 23.19
CA VAL A 236 69.67 28.38 23.09
C VAL A 236 70.34 29.66 22.57
N LEU A 237 69.76 30.31 21.56
CA LEU A 237 70.28 31.56 21.01
C LEU A 237 70.22 32.71 22.02
N ALA A 238 69.15 32.80 22.82
CA ALA A 238 69.03 33.79 23.89
C ALA A 238 70.12 33.66 24.97
N GLN A 239 70.69 32.47 25.16
CA GLN A 239 71.81 32.25 26.09
C GLN A 239 73.18 32.55 25.49
N THR A 240 73.30 32.61 24.16
CA THR A 240 74.58 32.67 23.45
C THR A 240 74.83 33.99 22.73
N ASP A 241 73.78 34.71 22.32
CA ASP A 241 73.89 35.94 21.54
C ASP A 241 73.37 37.17 22.33
N PRO A 242 74.22 38.17 22.64
CA PRO A 242 73.82 39.34 23.41
C PRO A 242 72.85 40.27 22.65
N VAL A 243 72.77 40.19 21.32
CA VAL A 243 71.88 41.02 20.50
C VAL A 243 70.41 40.69 20.76
N LEU A 244 70.10 39.42 21.05
CA LEU A 244 68.76 38.98 21.42
C LEU A 244 68.34 39.41 22.83
N THR A 245 69.29 39.87 23.66
CA THR A 245 69.04 40.33 25.04
C THR A 245 68.76 41.84 25.13
N ASP A 246 68.79 42.56 23.99
CA ASP A 246 68.55 44.00 23.94
C ASP A 246 67.13 44.35 24.46
N PRO A 247 67.00 45.23 25.46
CA PRO A 247 65.69 45.65 25.99
C PRO A 247 64.79 46.33 24.95
N LEU A 248 65.36 47.00 23.94
CA LEU A 248 64.58 47.64 22.88
C LEU A 248 63.91 46.60 21.96
N LEU A 249 64.65 45.55 21.58
CA LEU A 249 64.13 44.44 20.80
C LEU A 249 63.01 43.70 21.55
N HIS A 250 63.19 43.47 22.85
CA HIS A 250 62.15 42.86 23.70
C HIS A 250 60.88 43.70 23.77
N SER A 251 61.01 45.02 23.86
CA SER A 251 59.84 45.92 23.86
C SER A 251 59.09 45.89 22.52
N ALA A 252 59.81 45.84 21.40
CA ALA A 252 59.24 45.74 20.06
C ALA A 252 58.56 44.38 19.83
N LEU A 253 59.18 43.29 20.29
CA LEU A 253 58.60 41.95 20.24
C LEU A 253 57.34 41.83 21.12
N ARG A 254 57.33 42.47 22.30
CA ARG A 254 56.14 42.51 23.18
C ARG A 254 55.01 43.32 22.56
N ALA A 255 55.32 44.43 21.89
CA ALA A 255 54.33 45.19 21.13
C ALA A 255 53.78 44.37 19.96
N TYR A 256 54.65 43.64 19.25
CA TYR A 256 54.23 42.75 18.16
C TYR A 256 53.41 41.56 18.65
N SER A 257 53.74 40.96 19.79
CA SER A 257 52.94 39.88 20.39
C SER A 257 51.57 40.38 20.82
N SER A 258 51.48 41.60 21.37
CA SER A 258 50.20 42.24 21.71
C SER A 258 49.37 42.47 20.44
N HIS A 259 49.98 42.98 19.38
CA HIS A 259 49.30 43.13 18.09
C HIS A 259 48.83 41.79 17.53
N LEU A 260 49.64 40.73 17.62
CA LEU A 260 49.22 39.39 17.20
C LEU A 260 48.04 38.88 18.02
N SER A 261 48.04 39.03 19.35
CA SER A 261 46.89 38.64 20.18
C SER A 261 45.63 39.44 19.85
N ASP A 262 45.76 40.73 19.52
CA ASP A 262 44.63 41.55 19.08
C ASP A 262 44.09 41.04 17.74
N THR A 263 44.97 40.70 16.79
CA THR A 263 44.54 40.11 15.50
C THR A 263 43.92 38.72 15.66
N GLU A 264 44.41 37.90 16.58
CA GLU A 264 43.80 36.60 16.91
C GLU A 264 42.38 36.79 17.49
N PHE A 265 42.20 37.74 18.40
CA PHE A 265 40.89 38.09 18.93
C PHE A 265 39.94 38.58 17.84
N ASP A 266 40.40 39.43 16.94
CA ASP A 266 39.62 39.91 15.79
C ASP A 266 39.22 38.77 14.85
N LEU A 267 40.13 37.83 14.58
CA LEU A 267 39.85 36.65 13.76
C LEU A 267 38.85 35.71 14.42
N ALA A 268 39.00 35.43 15.72
CA ALA A 268 38.07 34.61 16.48
C ALA A 268 36.66 35.26 16.55
N SER A 269 36.60 36.58 16.68
CA SER A 269 35.36 37.33 16.62
C SER A 269 34.68 37.22 15.25
N ARG A 270 35.46 37.32 14.16
CA ARG A 270 34.97 37.12 12.78
C ARG A 270 34.50 35.70 12.54
N GLU A 271 35.23 34.70 13.03
CA GLU A 271 34.84 33.29 12.96
C GLU A 271 33.50 33.06 13.67
N SER A 272 33.36 33.53 14.92
CA SER A 272 32.09 33.43 15.65
C SER A 272 30.94 34.16 14.93
N ALA A 273 31.19 35.31 14.32
CA ALA A 273 30.20 36.04 13.53
C ALA A 273 29.79 35.25 12.27
N ALA A 274 30.73 34.60 11.60
CA ALA A 274 30.48 33.74 10.44
C ALA A 274 29.72 32.46 10.82
N GLU A 275 30.06 31.81 11.93
CA GLU A 275 29.29 30.66 12.43
C GLU A 275 27.85 31.04 12.78
N LYS A 276 27.65 32.20 13.41
CA LYS A 276 26.30 32.71 13.71
C LYS A 276 25.51 32.98 12.43
N SER A 277 26.13 33.57 11.40
CA SER A 277 25.45 33.78 10.13
C SER A 277 25.10 32.46 9.45
N LEU A 278 26.00 31.48 9.47
CA LEU A 278 25.77 30.14 8.92
C LEU A 278 24.62 29.42 9.63
N ARG A 279 24.57 29.46 10.97
CA ARG A 279 23.42 28.95 11.75
C ARG A 279 22.12 29.66 11.41
N ASN A 280 22.15 30.97 11.18
CA ASN A 280 20.96 31.72 10.76
C ASN A 280 20.47 31.30 9.37
N TYR A 281 21.40 30.95 8.45
CA TYR A 281 21.05 30.38 7.15
C TYR A 281 20.45 28.97 7.25
N GLU A 282 21.01 28.11 8.10
CA GLU A 282 20.48 26.76 8.36
C GLU A 282 19.12 26.81 9.06
N SER A 283 18.87 27.82 9.88
CA SER A 283 17.56 28.05 10.47
C SER A 283 16.52 28.44 9.41
N ALA A 284 15.30 27.93 9.55
CA ALA A 284 14.21 28.17 8.61
C ALA A 284 13.92 29.65 8.30
N LYS A 285 14.35 30.59 9.17
CA LYS A 285 14.21 32.04 8.93
C LYS A 285 15.04 32.54 7.74
N GLY A 286 16.29 32.09 7.59
CA GLY A 286 17.15 32.54 6.48
C GLY A 286 16.65 32.05 5.12
N MET A 287 16.29 30.78 5.02
CA MET A 287 15.67 30.21 3.81
C MET A 287 14.27 30.79 3.53
N ALA A 288 13.46 31.05 4.57
CA ALA A 288 12.14 31.68 4.40
C ALA A 288 12.23 33.12 3.89
N ASP A 289 13.19 33.91 4.37
CA ASP A 289 13.40 35.29 3.91
C ASP A 289 13.91 35.34 2.45
N ILE A 290 14.78 34.40 2.06
CA ILE A 290 15.24 34.26 0.67
C ILE A 290 14.08 33.84 -0.24
N ALA A 291 13.27 32.86 0.18
CA ALA A 291 12.08 32.44 -0.56
C ALA A 291 11.07 33.59 -0.71
N LYS A 292 10.90 34.41 0.33
CA LYS A 292 10.03 35.60 0.29
C LYS A 292 10.54 36.65 -0.69
N ARG A 293 11.83 36.96 -0.69
CA ARG A 293 12.44 37.90 -1.66
C ARG A 293 12.37 37.37 -3.08
N TYR A 294 12.56 36.07 -3.28
CA TYR A 294 12.40 35.44 -4.58
C TYR A 294 10.95 35.53 -5.09
N GLY A 295 9.96 35.34 -4.21
CA GLY A 295 8.55 35.57 -4.53
C GLY A 295 8.24 37.01 -4.94
N GLN A 296 8.82 38.00 -4.25
CA GLN A 296 8.67 39.41 -4.61
C GLN A 296 9.29 39.75 -5.97
N LEU A 297 10.48 39.22 -6.26
CA LEU A 297 11.12 39.38 -7.57
C LEU A 297 10.29 38.74 -8.69
N LEU A 298 9.68 37.59 -8.45
CA LEU A 298 8.78 36.98 -9.44
C LEU A 298 7.60 37.90 -9.75
N THR A 299 6.95 38.49 -8.73
CA THR A 299 5.85 39.43 -8.95
C THR A 299 6.30 40.68 -9.71
N GLU A 300 7.45 41.26 -9.37
CA GLU A 300 8.00 42.41 -10.08
C GLU A 300 8.34 42.07 -11.54
N THR A 301 8.90 40.89 -11.81
CA THR A 301 9.19 40.47 -13.19
C THR A 301 7.93 40.25 -14.02
N GLU A 302 6.83 39.80 -13.41
CA GLU A 302 5.55 39.71 -14.09
C GLU A 302 4.95 41.09 -14.36
N ASP A 303 5.05 42.02 -13.43
CA ASP A 303 4.59 43.40 -13.60
C ASP A 303 5.36 44.13 -14.70
N VAL A 304 6.69 44.01 -14.70
CA VAL A 304 7.54 44.55 -15.78
C VAL A 304 7.19 43.88 -17.12
N LYS A 305 6.91 42.57 -17.16
CA LYS A 305 6.44 41.91 -18.39
C LYS A 305 5.08 42.44 -18.86
N ARG A 306 4.16 42.71 -17.94
CA ARG A 306 2.86 43.32 -18.26
C ARG A 306 3.07 44.73 -18.82
N GLU A 307 3.95 45.51 -18.22
CA GLU A 307 4.29 46.86 -18.66
C GLU A 307 5.00 46.88 -20.03
N ILE A 308 5.92 45.95 -20.29
CA ILE A 308 6.52 45.79 -21.63
C ILE A 308 5.45 45.50 -22.67
N LYS A 309 4.49 44.60 -22.39
CA LYS A 309 3.39 44.28 -23.31
C LYS A 309 2.48 45.49 -23.57
N THR A 310 2.18 46.30 -22.56
CA THR A 310 1.38 47.52 -22.75
C THR A 310 2.14 48.57 -23.56
N LEU A 311 3.44 48.71 -23.34
CA LEU A 311 4.31 49.59 -24.12
C LEU A 311 4.47 49.12 -25.58
N GLU A 312 4.57 47.81 -25.83
CA GLU A 312 4.60 47.24 -27.18
C GLU A 312 3.27 47.45 -27.92
N ALA A 313 2.13 47.28 -27.24
CA ALA A 313 0.81 47.56 -27.81
C ALA A 313 0.62 49.05 -28.13
N SER A 314 1.09 49.94 -27.24
CA SER A 314 1.14 51.39 -27.45
C SER A 314 2.01 51.77 -28.65
N ARG A 315 3.18 51.14 -28.80
CA ARG A 315 4.10 51.39 -29.92
C ARG A 315 3.57 50.88 -31.25
N GLY A 316 2.82 49.78 -31.26
CA GLY A 316 2.10 49.28 -32.44
C GLY A 316 0.89 50.14 -32.85
N GLY A 317 0.32 50.90 -31.90
CA GLY A 317 -0.75 51.87 -32.17
C GLY A 317 -0.26 53.17 -32.81
N LEU A 318 1.00 53.57 -32.58
CA LEU A 318 1.60 54.77 -33.16
C LEU A 318 2.13 54.59 -34.60
N SER A 319 2.11 53.38 -35.17
CA SER A 319 2.48 53.13 -36.58
C SER A 319 1.29 53.07 -37.53
N LEU A 320 0.09 53.49 -37.09
CA LEU A 320 -1.16 53.42 -37.85
C LEU A 320 -1.84 54.79 -38.05
N TRP A 321 -1.08 55.89 -37.89
CA TRP A 321 -1.45 57.23 -38.31
C TRP A 321 -0.38 57.80 -39.25
#